data_AF-A0A7X7XTW7-F1
#
_entry.id   AF-A0A7X7XTW7-F1
#
_cell.length_a   1.000
_cell.length_b   1.000
_cell.length_c   1.000
_cell.angle_alpha   90.00
_cell.angle_beta   90.00
_cell.angle_gamma   90.00
#
_symmetry.space_group_name_H-M   'P 1'
#
loop_
_entity.id
_entity.type
_entity.pdbx_description
1 polymer ?
#
loop_
_entity_poly.entity_id
_entity_poly.type
_entity_poly.pdbx_seq_one_letter_code
_entity_poly.pdbx_strand_id
1 'polypeptide(L)'
;MRYYIRGFENNLKPKDQLYTWIGGYVGFKVQYEIDDEFIKQIEMSLTLLPRQSLLYLPISLITRRHDRLYVIIRLKQKLGYDAHIIKTNFYFPGPPLEDINTYKKEIVNYDNNKFYIFYKNKDDIGALEKLVKRTMDFKKIKHIGYTRETNVLFLLLKPDPNKTPTDLKKIVNNLQAIVNYY
;
A
#
# COMPACT_ATOMS: atom_id res chain seq x y z
N MET A 1 4.42 7.76 -16.39
CA MET A 1 3.36 8.42 -15.60
C MET A 1 1.97 8.21 -16.19
N ARG A 2 1.73 8.57 -17.47
CA ARG A 2 0.44 8.35 -18.15
C ARG A 2 -0.11 6.92 -18.06
N TYR A 3 0.75 5.91 -18.16
CA TYR A 3 0.35 4.50 -18.00
C TYR A 3 -0.18 4.18 -16.59
N TYR A 4 0.44 4.73 -15.54
CA TYR A 4 -0.06 4.57 -14.17
C TYR A 4 -1.43 5.20 -14.01
N ILE A 5 -1.58 6.45 -14.45
CA ILE A 5 -2.83 7.23 -14.35
C ILE A 5 -3.97 6.49 -15.02
N ARG A 6 -3.82 6.18 -16.32
CA ARG A 6 -4.83 5.43 -17.08
C ARG A 6 -5.10 4.06 -16.48
N GLY A 7 -4.05 3.38 -16.03
CA GLY A 7 -4.17 2.10 -15.37
C GLY A 7 -5.06 2.20 -14.12
N PHE A 8 -4.79 3.17 -13.25
CA PHE A 8 -5.56 3.37 -12.01
C PHE A 8 -6.99 3.82 -12.30
N GLU A 9 -7.19 4.81 -13.16
CA GLU A 9 -8.54 5.31 -13.52
C GLU A 9 -9.41 4.20 -14.12
N ASN A 10 -8.88 3.42 -15.07
CA ASN A 10 -9.63 2.33 -15.70
C ASN A 10 -9.99 1.20 -14.74
N ASN A 11 -9.15 0.96 -13.73
CA ASN A 11 -9.31 -0.14 -12.79
C ASN A 11 -10.13 0.23 -11.55
N LEU A 12 -9.94 1.43 -11.02
CA LEU A 12 -10.60 1.91 -9.80
C LEU A 12 -11.88 2.70 -10.09
N LYS A 13 -12.05 3.22 -11.32
CA LYS A 13 -13.25 3.95 -11.77
C LYS A 13 -13.72 5.02 -10.76
N PRO A 14 -12.86 6.01 -10.43
CA PRO A 14 -13.22 7.05 -9.48
C PRO A 14 -14.41 7.88 -9.99
N LYS A 15 -15.29 8.27 -9.07
CA LYS A 15 -16.37 9.22 -9.32
C LYS A 15 -15.83 10.64 -9.52
N ASP A 16 -14.88 11.01 -8.69
CA ASP A 16 -14.15 12.27 -8.77
C ASP A 16 -12.66 12.08 -8.43
N GLN A 17 -11.82 12.97 -8.95
CA GLN A 17 -10.37 12.88 -8.81
C GLN A 17 -9.69 14.24 -8.71
N LEU A 18 -8.81 14.38 -7.71
CA LEU A 18 -7.94 15.55 -7.54
C LEU A 18 -6.47 15.15 -7.65
N TYR A 19 -5.77 15.67 -8.66
CA TYR A 19 -4.34 15.43 -8.87
C TYR A 19 -3.48 16.62 -8.43
N THR A 20 -2.41 16.32 -7.70
CA THR A 20 -1.29 17.25 -7.43
C THR A 20 -0.01 16.70 -8.04
N TRP A 21 0.53 17.36 -9.05
CA TRP A 21 1.79 16.97 -9.67
C TRP A 21 2.98 17.30 -8.78
N ILE A 22 3.96 16.40 -8.70
CA ILE A 22 5.19 16.61 -7.94
C ILE A 22 6.34 16.75 -8.94
N GLY A 23 6.98 17.93 -8.96
CA GLY A 23 8.19 18.20 -9.76
C GLY A 23 8.05 17.83 -11.26
N GLY A 24 6.86 18.08 -11.84
CA GLY A 24 6.52 17.77 -13.23
C GLY A 24 6.39 16.27 -13.50
N TYR A 25 7.53 15.59 -13.68
CA TYR A 25 7.59 14.18 -14.10
C TYR A 25 8.07 13.22 -13.01
N VAL A 26 8.34 13.70 -11.79
CA VAL A 26 8.91 12.86 -10.71
C VAL A 26 7.85 12.24 -9.81
N GLY A 27 6.58 12.63 -9.93
CA GLY A 27 5.50 11.97 -9.22
C GLY A 27 4.16 12.70 -9.30
N PHE A 28 3.18 12.14 -8.60
CA PHE A 28 1.90 12.79 -8.34
C PHE A 28 1.34 12.32 -7.00
N LYS A 29 0.49 13.14 -6.41
CA LYS A 29 -0.51 12.73 -5.44
C LYS A 29 -1.87 12.76 -6.10
N VAL A 30 -2.73 11.83 -5.74
CA VAL A 30 -4.11 11.82 -6.20
C VAL A 30 -5.04 11.39 -5.09
N GLN A 31 -6.20 12.02 -5.04
CA GLN A 31 -7.31 11.64 -4.18
C GLN A 31 -8.47 11.22 -5.07
N TYR A 32 -8.93 10.00 -4.90
CA TYR A 32 -10.07 9.43 -5.60
C TYR A 32 -11.25 9.27 -4.66
N GLU A 33 -12.37 9.86 -5.05
CA GLU A 33 -13.67 9.53 -4.48
C GLU A 33 -14.20 8.30 -5.21
N ILE A 34 -14.49 7.24 -4.46
CA ILE A 34 -15.00 5.99 -5.02
C ILE A 34 -16.47 5.85 -4.63
N ASP A 35 -17.32 5.54 -5.61
CA ASP A 35 -18.71 5.19 -5.37
C ASP A 35 -18.80 3.70 -4.98
N ASP A 36 -18.49 3.41 -3.72
CA ASP A 36 -18.42 2.06 -3.18
C ASP A 36 -19.06 2.02 -1.77
N GLU A 37 -19.76 0.95 -1.42
CA GLU A 37 -20.43 0.84 -0.11
C GLU A 37 -19.44 0.75 1.06
N PHE A 38 -18.23 0.26 0.81
CA PHE A 38 -17.23 -0.02 1.84
C PHE A 38 -16.05 0.95 1.83
N ILE A 39 -15.67 1.46 0.66
CA ILE A 39 -14.55 2.39 0.51
C ILE A 39 -15.06 3.83 0.49
N LYS A 40 -14.46 4.67 1.32
CA LYS A 40 -14.73 6.11 1.35
C LYS A 40 -13.91 6.86 0.32
N GLN A 41 -12.60 6.59 0.31
CA GLN A 41 -11.64 7.35 -0.48
C GLN A 41 -10.36 6.54 -0.69
N ILE A 42 -9.71 6.71 -1.83
CA ILE A 42 -8.38 6.17 -2.09
C ILE A 42 -7.43 7.34 -2.36
N GLU A 43 -6.42 7.50 -1.52
CA GLU A 43 -5.34 8.46 -1.74
C GLU A 43 -4.09 7.71 -2.20
N MET A 44 -3.44 8.20 -3.25
CA MET A 44 -2.21 7.60 -3.76
C MET A 44 -1.13 8.66 -3.94
N SER A 45 0.10 8.33 -3.56
CA SER A 45 1.28 9.15 -3.85
C SER A 45 2.31 8.30 -4.58
N LEU A 46 2.50 8.57 -5.87
CA LEU A 46 3.55 7.96 -6.68
C LEU A 46 4.78 8.87 -6.69
N THR A 47 5.93 8.34 -6.33
CA THR A 47 7.22 9.01 -6.48
C THR A 47 8.16 8.13 -7.30
N LEU A 48 8.58 8.65 -8.44
CA LEU A 48 9.51 7.99 -9.36
C LEU A 48 10.94 8.42 -9.04
N LEU A 49 11.89 7.56 -9.36
CA LEU A 49 13.29 7.96 -9.40
C LEU A 49 13.47 9.06 -10.46
N PRO A 50 14.27 10.10 -10.16
CA PRO A 50 14.47 11.26 -11.02
C PRO A 50 15.42 10.92 -12.16
N ARG A 51 15.01 10.01 -13.06
CA ARG A 51 15.84 9.50 -14.17
C ARG A 51 16.28 10.56 -15.17
N GLN A 52 15.59 11.70 -15.17
CA GLN A 52 15.91 12.86 -16.00
C GLN A 52 17.04 13.73 -15.41
N SER A 53 17.43 13.51 -14.15
CA SER A 53 18.52 14.25 -13.50
C SER A 53 19.74 13.35 -13.36
N LEU A 54 20.73 13.54 -14.25
CA LEU A 54 21.95 12.73 -14.26
C LEU A 54 22.74 12.84 -12.94
N LEU A 55 22.75 14.02 -12.33
CA LEU A 55 23.47 14.28 -11.07
C LEU A 55 22.73 13.76 -9.83
N TYR A 56 21.40 13.83 -9.82
CA TYR A 56 20.61 13.44 -8.65
C TYR A 56 20.21 11.96 -8.66
N LEU A 57 20.22 11.31 -9.82
CA LEU A 57 19.91 9.88 -9.96
C LEU A 57 20.85 8.98 -9.13
N PRO A 58 22.20 9.15 -9.14
CA PRO A 58 23.10 8.34 -8.31
C PRO A 58 22.76 8.43 -6.82
N ILE A 59 22.52 9.66 -6.31
CA ILE A 59 22.14 9.90 -4.92
C ILE A 59 20.80 9.21 -4.60
N SER A 60 19.84 9.27 -5.52
CA SER A 60 18.54 8.61 -5.39
C SER A 60 18.63 7.08 -5.43
N LEU A 61 19.55 6.52 -6.23
CA LEU A 61 19.78 5.07 -6.26
C LEU A 61 20.36 4.56 -4.95
N ILE A 62 21.22 5.34 -4.28
CA ILE A 62 21.78 4.99 -2.98
C ILE A 62 20.71 5.10 -1.88
N THR A 63 19.98 6.22 -1.85
CA THR A 63 19.05 6.55 -0.75
C THR A 63 17.65 5.92 -0.89
N ARG A 64 17.10 5.87 -2.12
CA ARG A 64 15.72 5.40 -2.38
C ARG A 64 15.65 4.04 -3.09
N ARG A 65 16.65 3.73 -3.93
CA ARG A 65 16.83 2.49 -4.72
C ARG A 65 15.77 2.17 -5.77
N HIS A 66 14.51 2.56 -5.58
CA HIS A 66 13.38 2.24 -6.47
C HIS A 66 12.27 3.29 -6.36
N ASP A 67 11.37 3.25 -7.35
CA ASP A 67 10.11 4.00 -7.37
C ASP A 67 9.21 3.53 -6.21
N ARG A 68 8.37 4.42 -5.68
CA ARG A 68 7.50 4.15 -4.53
C ARG A 68 6.08 4.58 -4.81
N LEU A 69 5.13 3.75 -4.41
CA LEU A 69 3.71 4.09 -4.39
C LEU A 69 3.19 3.90 -2.97
N TYR A 70 2.73 5.00 -2.40
CA TYR A 70 1.95 5.02 -1.16
C TYR A 70 0.48 4.98 -1.54
N VAL A 71 -0.30 4.11 -0.91
CA VAL A 71 -1.74 4.01 -1.09
C VAL A 71 -2.39 4.01 0.29
N ILE A 72 -3.39 4.85 0.47
CA ILE A 72 -4.20 4.98 1.66
C ILE A 72 -5.63 4.71 1.22
N ILE A 73 -6.21 3.61 1.69
CA ILE A 73 -7.62 3.28 1.45
C ILE A 73 -8.37 3.57 2.74
N ARG A 74 -9.22 4.60 2.72
CA ARG A 74 -10.09 4.94 3.84
C ARG A 74 -11.38 4.15 3.73
N LEU A 75 -11.73 3.44 4.79
CA LEU A 75 -12.94 2.62 4.83
C LEU A 75 -14.11 3.41 5.43
N LYS A 76 -15.34 3.05 5.05
CA LYS A 76 -16.57 3.59 5.65
C LYS A 76 -16.89 2.92 6.99
N GLN A 77 -16.47 1.67 7.16
CA GLN A 77 -16.68 0.87 8.37
C GLN A 77 -15.34 0.38 8.91
N LYS A 78 -15.24 0.17 10.23
CA LYS A 78 -14.04 -0.35 10.88
C LYS A 78 -13.97 -1.86 10.76
N LEU A 79 -12.79 -2.39 10.44
CA LEU A 79 -12.51 -3.82 10.47
C LEU A 79 -12.26 -4.33 11.90
N GLY A 80 -12.57 -5.60 12.11
CA GLY A 80 -12.40 -6.33 13.37
C GLY A 80 -10.94 -6.48 13.83
N TYR A 81 -9.98 -6.38 12.90
CA TYR A 81 -8.57 -6.70 13.15
C TYR A 81 -7.67 -5.46 13.12
N ASP A 82 -6.43 -5.59 13.62
CA ASP A 82 -5.36 -4.60 13.47
C ASP A 82 -4.02 -5.32 13.27
N ALA A 83 -3.41 -5.14 12.10
CA ALA A 83 -2.22 -5.89 11.72
C ALA A 83 -1.39 -5.18 10.65
N HIS A 84 -0.07 -5.42 10.69
CA HIS A 84 0.89 -4.89 9.73
C HIS A 84 1.86 -5.97 9.25
N ILE A 85 2.20 -5.96 7.96
CA ILE A 85 3.22 -6.79 7.32
C ILE A 85 4.27 -5.86 6.71
N ILE A 86 5.51 -5.94 7.20
CA ILE A 86 6.58 -5.00 6.90
C ILE A 86 7.84 -5.74 6.48
N LYS A 87 8.43 -5.38 5.34
CA LYS A 87 9.68 -6.02 4.89
C LYS A 87 10.84 -5.66 5.83
N THR A 88 11.60 -6.65 6.31
CA THR A 88 12.53 -6.46 7.45
C THR A 88 13.59 -5.38 7.24
N ASN A 89 14.08 -5.22 6.01
CA ASN A 89 15.17 -4.29 5.68
C ASN A 89 14.67 -2.98 5.06
N PHE A 90 13.40 -2.62 5.30
CA PHE A 90 12.81 -1.44 4.67
C PHE A 90 12.88 -0.19 5.54
N TYR A 91 12.54 -0.30 6.83
CA TYR A 91 12.69 0.81 7.77
C TYR A 91 13.91 0.54 8.66
N PHE A 92 14.91 1.41 8.58
CA PHE A 92 16.04 1.42 9.51
C PHE A 92 16.02 2.74 10.27
N PRO A 93 16.04 2.73 11.62
CA PRO A 93 16.25 1.58 12.51
C PRO A 93 15.01 0.70 12.78
N GLY A 94 13.82 1.07 12.34
CA GLY A 94 12.59 0.26 12.50
C GLY A 94 11.35 0.99 11.97
N PRO A 95 10.21 0.31 11.80
CA PRO A 95 8.99 0.94 11.29
C PRO A 95 8.42 1.97 12.29
N PRO A 96 7.95 3.13 11.82
CA PRO A 96 7.28 4.12 12.68
C PRO A 96 5.84 3.67 12.95
N LEU A 97 5.66 2.72 13.86
CA LEU A 97 4.35 2.37 14.39
C LEU A 97 4.22 3.04 15.76
N GLU A 98 3.26 3.96 15.92
CA GLU A 98 3.04 4.71 17.17
C GLU A 98 2.88 3.78 18.38
N ASP A 99 2.22 2.63 18.16
CA ASP A 99 1.88 1.65 19.19
C ASP A 99 2.69 0.34 19.11
N ILE A 100 3.91 0.36 18.57
CA ILE A 100 4.67 -0.87 18.27
C ILE A 100 4.81 -1.83 19.47
N ASN A 101 4.81 -1.29 20.69
CA ASN A 101 4.92 -2.04 21.95
C ASN A 101 3.65 -2.83 22.31
N THR A 102 2.50 -2.48 21.73
CA THR A 102 1.22 -3.19 21.95
C THR A 102 1.03 -4.37 21.01
N TYR A 103 1.86 -4.48 19.98
CA TYR A 103 1.81 -5.56 19.00
C TYR A 103 2.76 -6.69 19.38
N LYS A 104 2.31 -7.93 19.15
CA LYS A 104 3.22 -9.07 19.02
C LYS A 104 3.97 -8.95 17.70
N LYS A 105 5.27 -9.26 17.72
CA LYS A 105 6.16 -9.19 16.55
C LYS A 105 6.71 -10.57 16.24
N GLU A 106 6.51 -11.03 15.02
CA GLU A 106 7.12 -12.26 14.52
C GLU A 106 7.82 -12.02 13.18
N ILE A 107 8.74 -12.92 12.80
CA ILE A 107 9.39 -12.92 11.50
C ILE A 107 8.84 -14.08 10.69
N VAL A 108 8.34 -13.77 9.50
CA VAL A 108 7.80 -14.75 8.55
C VAL A 108 8.50 -14.63 7.21
N ASN A 109 8.54 -15.73 6.47
CA ASN A 109 9.09 -15.77 5.12
C ASN A 109 7.96 -15.88 4.10
N TYR A 110 7.85 -14.89 3.21
CA TYR A 110 7.01 -14.99 2.00
C TYR A 110 7.88 -14.78 0.77
N ASP A 111 7.77 -15.65 -0.22
CA ASP A 111 8.45 -15.52 -1.51
C ASP A 111 9.97 -15.28 -1.39
N ASN A 112 10.63 -16.02 -0.49
CA ASN A 112 12.06 -15.89 -0.15
C ASN A 112 12.46 -14.52 0.44
N ASN A 113 11.50 -13.75 0.94
CA ASN A 113 11.73 -12.47 1.60
C ASN A 113 11.25 -12.53 3.06
N LYS A 114 12.02 -11.94 3.97
CA LYS A 114 11.66 -11.81 5.38
C LYS A 114 10.74 -10.61 5.59
N PHE A 115 9.69 -10.82 6.36
CA PHE A 115 8.77 -9.78 6.82
C PHE A 115 8.63 -9.84 8.34
N TYR A 116 8.55 -8.67 8.96
CA TYR A 116 7.97 -8.52 10.29
C TYR A 116 6.45 -8.49 10.14
N ILE A 117 5.77 -9.31 10.94
CA ILE A 117 4.34 -9.20 11.16
C ILE A 117 4.10 -8.61 12.54
N PHE A 118 3.19 -7.65 12.62
CA PHE A 118 2.73 -7.01 13.84
C PHE A 118 1.23 -7.25 13.95
N TYR A 119 0.77 -7.79 15.08
CA TYR A 119 -0.65 -8.06 15.32
C TYR A 119 -0.96 -8.04 16.82
N LYS A 120 -2.22 -7.79 17.19
CA LYS A 120 -2.69 -7.90 18.58
C LYS A 120 -3.15 -9.34 18.86
N ASN A 121 -4.01 -9.88 18.00
CA ASN A 121 -4.45 -11.27 18.00
C ASN A 121 -3.98 -12.03 16.76
N LYS A 122 -3.76 -13.35 16.88
CA LYS A 122 -3.23 -14.15 15.76
C LYS A 122 -4.20 -14.24 14.57
N ASP A 123 -5.50 -14.09 14.83
CA ASP A 123 -6.51 -14.06 13.76
C ASP A 123 -6.43 -12.78 12.92
N ASP A 124 -5.95 -11.67 13.50
CA ASP A 124 -5.84 -10.37 12.84
C ASP A 124 -4.89 -10.43 11.64
N ILE A 125 -3.76 -11.14 11.81
CA ILE A 125 -2.79 -11.32 10.73
C ILE A 125 -3.30 -12.27 9.65
N GLY A 126 -4.13 -13.26 10.02
CA GLY A 126 -4.69 -14.22 9.07
C GLY A 126 -5.57 -13.56 8.00
N ALA A 127 -6.39 -12.59 8.38
CA ALA A 127 -7.22 -11.82 7.45
C ALA A 127 -6.36 -11.01 6.46
N LEU A 128 -5.33 -10.31 6.97
CA LEU A 128 -4.45 -9.48 6.14
C LEU A 128 -3.58 -10.32 5.20
N GLU A 129 -3.04 -11.44 5.67
CA GLU A 129 -2.31 -12.38 4.81
C GLU A 129 -3.19 -12.92 3.68
N LYS A 130 -4.44 -13.29 4.00
CA LYS A 130 -5.40 -13.81 3.02
C LYS A 130 -5.73 -12.76 1.96
N LEU A 131 -5.88 -11.49 2.36
CA LEU A 131 -6.03 -10.37 1.43
C LEU A 131 -4.83 -10.29 0.49
N VAL A 132 -3.61 -10.27 1.03
CA VAL A 132 -2.40 -10.14 0.23
C VAL A 132 -2.25 -11.30 -0.75
N LYS A 133 -2.33 -12.54 -0.27
CA LYS A 133 -2.18 -13.77 -1.10
C LYS A 133 -3.17 -13.83 -2.27
N ARG A 134 -4.37 -13.26 -2.11
CA ARG A 134 -5.40 -13.23 -3.16
C ARG A 134 -5.21 -12.10 -4.18
N THR A 135 -4.45 -11.07 -3.83
CA THR A 135 -4.47 -9.79 -4.57
C THR A 135 -3.14 -9.45 -5.23
N MET A 136 -2.00 -9.77 -4.62
CA MET A 136 -0.67 -9.43 -5.15
C MET A 136 0.47 -10.31 -4.62
N ASP A 137 1.62 -10.21 -5.29
CA ASP A 137 2.89 -10.86 -4.91
C ASP A 137 3.58 -10.11 -3.76
N PHE A 138 4.00 -10.82 -2.71
CA PHE A 138 4.68 -10.22 -1.56
C PHE A 138 5.98 -9.50 -1.93
N LYS A 139 6.65 -9.89 -3.03
CA LYS A 139 7.88 -9.23 -3.51
C LYS A 139 7.69 -7.74 -3.79
N LYS A 140 6.47 -7.32 -4.16
CA LYS A 140 6.12 -5.91 -4.42
C LYS A 140 5.89 -5.11 -3.14
N ILE A 141 5.59 -5.78 -2.03
CA ILE A 141 5.19 -5.16 -0.78
C ILE A 141 6.41 -4.71 0.02
N LYS A 142 6.36 -3.49 0.53
CA LYS A 142 7.29 -2.97 1.54
C LYS A 142 6.63 -2.85 2.90
N HIS A 143 5.41 -2.34 2.92
CA HIS A 143 4.56 -2.24 4.10
C HIS A 143 3.12 -2.38 3.62
N ILE A 144 2.34 -3.26 4.24
CA ILE A 144 0.88 -3.21 4.19
C ILE A 144 0.36 -3.33 5.61
N GLY A 145 -0.64 -2.56 5.98
CA GLY A 145 -1.23 -2.68 7.30
C GLY A 145 -2.55 -1.96 7.40
N TYR A 146 -3.43 -2.51 8.21
CA TYR A 146 -4.68 -1.86 8.56
C TYR A 146 -4.60 -1.40 10.01
N THR A 147 -4.88 -0.12 10.23
CA THR A 147 -4.89 0.48 11.56
C THR A 147 -6.33 0.85 11.92
N ARG A 148 -6.84 0.28 13.01
CA ARG A 148 -8.26 0.41 13.40
C ARG A 148 -8.62 1.81 13.87
N GLU A 149 -7.69 2.51 14.48
CA GLU A 149 -7.89 3.88 14.99
C GLU A 149 -8.18 4.86 13.85
N THR A 150 -7.32 4.87 12.83
CA THR A 150 -7.43 5.75 11.66
C THR A 150 -8.39 5.21 10.59
N ASN A 151 -8.82 3.95 10.70
CA ASN A 151 -9.67 3.23 9.75
C ASN A 151 -9.10 3.25 8.31
N VAL A 152 -7.80 3.00 8.21
CA VAL A 152 -7.04 3.09 6.96
C VAL A 152 -6.34 1.76 6.71
N LEU A 153 -6.48 1.25 5.48
CA LEU A 153 -5.54 0.29 4.93
C LEU A 153 -4.42 1.07 4.22
N PHE A 154 -3.22 0.98 4.77
CA PHE A 154 -2.02 1.57 4.22
C PHE A 154 -1.25 0.54 3.39
N LEU A 155 -0.77 0.95 2.22
CA LEU A 155 0.14 0.18 1.39
C LEU A 155 1.32 1.02 0.94
N LEU A 156 2.49 0.42 0.97
CA LEU A 156 3.71 0.92 0.38
C LEU A 156 4.28 -0.16 -0.53
N LEU A 157 4.29 0.15 -1.82
CA LEU A 157 4.59 -0.79 -2.88
C LEU A 157 5.78 -0.32 -3.71
N LYS A 158 6.52 -1.28 -4.28
CA LYS A 158 7.31 -1.05 -5.49
C LYS A 158 6.35 -1.10 -6.69
N PRO A 159 6.05 0.04 -7.34
CA PRO A 159 5.01 0.09 -8.35
C PRO A 159 5.47 -0.50 -9.68
N ASP A 160 4.53 -1.08 -10.42
CA ASP A 160 4.66 -1.60 -11.78
C ASP A 160 3.47 -1.08 -12.59
N PRO A 161 3.68 -0.32 -13.67
CA PRO A 161 2.59 0.33 -14.40
C PRO A 161 1.62 -0.67 -15.04
N ASN A 162 2.06 -1.91 -15.29
CA ASN A 162 1.26 -2.94 -15.95
C ASN A 162 0.51 -3.83 -14.96
N LYS A 163 1.00 -3.95 -13.72
CA LYS A 163 0.43 -4.87 -12.72
C LYS A 163 -0.22 -4.16 -11.54
N THR A 164 0.40 -3.11 -11.01
CA THR A 164 -0.07 -2.45 -9.78
C THR A 164 -1.51 -1.93 -9.87
N PRO A 165 -1.99 -1.35 -10.98
CA PRO A 165 -3.39 -0.95 -11.07
C PRO A 165 -4.38 -2.12 -10.93
N THR A 166 -4.09 -3.25 -11.58
CA THR A 166 -4.90 -4.47 -11.48
C THR A 166 -4.82 -5.07 -10.07
N ASP A 167 -3.64 -5.04 -9.44
CA ASP A 167 -3.45 -5.49 -8.07
C ASP A 167 -4.30 -4.67 -7.09
N LEU A 168 -4.35 -3.33 -7.24
CA LEU A 168 -5.18 -2.46 -6.40
C LEU A 168 -6.67 -2.71 -6.59
N LYS A 169 -7.14 -2.94 -7.82
CA LYS A 169 -8.53 -3.34 -8.07
C LYS A 169 -8.88 -4.64 -7.34
N LYS A 170 -7.97 -5.62 -7.37
CA LYS A 170 -8.18 -6.87 -6.61
C LYS A 170 -8.28 -6.60 -5.11
N ILE A 171 -7.45 -5.70 -4.56
CA ILE A 171 -7.54 -5.30 -3.15
C ILE A 171 -8.90 -4.71 -2.83
N VAL A 172 -9.35 -3.72 -3.61
CA VAL A 172 -10.66 -3.09 -3.45
C VAL A 172 -11.79 -4.14 -3.44
N ASN A 173 -11.80 -5.04 -4.43
CA ASN A 173 -12.84 -6.06 -4.55
C ASN A 173 -12.78 -7.11 -3.41
N ASN A 174 -11.58 -7.47 -2.94
CA ASN A 174 -11.42 -8.49 -1.89
C ASN A 174 -11.58 -7.91 -0.48
N LEU A 175 -11.43 -6.60 -0.29
CA LEU A 175 -11.67 -5.95 1.00
C LEU A 175 -13.13 -6.13 1.43
N GLN A 176 -14.07 -5.91 0.51
CA GLN A 176 -15.50 -6.19 0.73
C GLN A 176 -15.73 -7.64 1.15
N ALA A 177 -15.05 -8.58 0.50
CA ALA A 177 -15.23 -10.01 0.76
C ALA A 177 -14.69 -10.43 2.14
N ILE A 178 -13.64 -9.78 2.67
CA ILE A 178 -13.04 -10.16 3.96
C ILE A 178 -13.84 -9.61 5.14
N VAL A 179 -14.58 -8.52 4.95
CA VAL A 179 -15.49 -7.94 5.95
C VAL A 179 -16.64 -8.90 6.26
N ASN A 180 -17.21 -9.54 5.24
CA ASN A 180 -18.39 -10.41 5.38
C ASN A 180 -18.10 -11.79 6.02
N TYR A 181 -16.85 -12.08 6.40
CA TYR A 181 -16.47 -13.33 7.08
C TYR A 181 -16.27 -13.15 8.60
N TYR A 182 -16.44 -11.94 9.12
CA TYR A 182 -16.41 -11.61 10.55
C TYR A 182 -17.66 -10.83 10.93
#